data_AF-A0A2K2VCB3-F1
#
_entry.id   AF-A0A2K2VCB3-F1
#
_cell.length_a   1.000
_cell.length_b   1.000
_cell.length_c   1.000
_cell.angle_alpha   90.00
_cell.angle_beta   90.00
_cell.angle_gamma   90.00
#
_symmetry.space_group_name_H-M   'P 1'
#
loop_
_entity.id
_entity.type
_entity.pdbx_description
1 polymer ?
#
loop_
_entity_poly.entity_id
_entity_poly.type
_entity_poly.pdbx_seq_one_letter_code
_entity_poly.pdbx_strand_id
1 'polypeptide(L)'
;MEGEWKEIWERAEKSPLRCPDEEAEKRMMSEIEEAKTQGDSLGGIFQVVAIGIPPGLGSYVHWDRRLDARLAYAVMSIPSVKGVEIGEGFSSTSLPGSRFHDEIFYDKKEGFFRITNRAGGIEGGVSNGEAIIIKGAVKP
;
A
#
# COMPACT_ATOMS: atom_id res chain seq x y z
N MET A 1 10.15 9.16 8.00
CA MET A 1 9.40 8.36 7.00
C MET A 1 10.24 7.22 6.41
N GLU A 2 11.40 7.46 5.76
CA GLU A 2 12.20 6.32 5.23
C GLU A 2 12.73 5.35 6.30
N GLY A 3 13.22 5.86 7.44
CA GLY A 3 13.70 5.02 8.54
C GLY A 3 12.62 4.12 9.14
N GLU A 4 11.38 4.60 9.17
CA GLU A 4 10.22 3.87 9.68
C GLU A 4 9.86 2.70 8.76
N TRP A 5 9.80 2.94 7.44
CA TRP A 5 9.56 1.85 6.47
C TRP A 5 10.64 0.78 6.51
N LYS A 6 11.89 1.17 6.72
CA LYS A 6 13.00 0.23 6.88
C LYS A 6 12.83 -0.64 8.13
N GLU A 7 12.47 -0.06 9.27
CA GLU A 7 12.21 -0.81 10.50
C GLU A 7 11.04 -1.79 10.33
N ILE A 8 9.94 -1.33 9.73
CA ILE A 8 8.78 -2.19 9.42
C ILE A 8 9.20 -3.37 8.55
N TRP A 9 9.99 -3.12 7.52
CA TRP A 9 10.50 -4.17 6.64
C TRP A 9 11.39 -5.16 7.39
N GLU A 10 12.33 -4.70 8.21
CA GLU A 10 13.21 -5.56 9.01
C GLU A 10 12.44 -6.44 10.02
N ARG A 11 11.35 -5.92 10.58
CA ARG A 11 10.44 -6.70 11.44
C ARG A 11 9.69 -7.75 10.64
N ALA A 12 9.15 -7.38 9.48
CA ALA A 12 8.47 -8.31 8.59
C ALA A 12 9.40 -9.45 8.12
N GLU A 13 10.67 -9.19 7.80
CA GLU A 13 11.62 -10.24 7.40
C GLU A 13 11.92 -11.27 8.50
N LYS A 14 11.73 -10.91 9.77
CA LYS A 14 11.92 -11.83 10.91
C LYS A 14 10.66 -12.63 11.24
N SER A 15 9.51 -12.21 10.71
CA SER A 15 8.22 -12.84 10.94
C SER A 15 8.01 -14.02 9.98
N PRO A 16 7.61 -15.22 10.47
CA PRO A 16 7.23 -16.33 9.60
C PRO A 16 6.06 -16.01 8.66
N LEU A 17 5.20 -15.04 8.99
CA LEU A 17 4.07 -14.60 8.17
C LEU A 17 4.36 -13.30 7.40
N ARG A 18 5.58 -12.77 7.50
CA ARG A 18 5.94 -11.42 7.01
C ARG A 18 5.02 -10.31 7.55
N CYS A 19 4.52 -10.49 8.77
CA CYS A 19 3.72 -9.52 9.49
C CYS A 19 4.63 -8.74 10.45
N PRO A 20 4.76 -7.41 10.30
CA PRO A 20 5.60 -6.62 11.20
C PRO A 20 4.99 -6.43 12.60
N ASP A 21 3.68 -6.67 12.77
CA ASP A 21 2.94 -6.49 14.03
C ASP A 21 2.79 -7.84 14.76
N GLU A 22 3.37 -7.96 15.95
CA GLU A 22 3.41 -9.21 16.73
C GLU A 22 2.02 -9.67 17.19
N GLU A 23 1.12 -8.74 17.50
CA GLU A 23 -0.23 -9.07 17.97
C GLU A 23 -1.12 -9.51 16.80
N ALA A 24 -0.94 -8.89 15.64
CA ALA A 24 -1.59 -9.32 14.40
C ALA A 24 -1.06 -10.69 13.95
N GLU A 25 0.26 -10.93 14.04
CA GLU A 25 0.87 -12.23 13.71
C GLU A 25 0.27 -13.36 14.56
N LYS A 26 0.16 -13.17 15.88
CA LYS A 26 -0.46 -14.18 16.77
C LYS A 26 -1.90 -14.49 16.37
N ARG A 27 -2.70 -13.47 16.01
CA ARG A 27 -4.08 -13.66 15.53
C ARG A 27 -4.11 -14.42 14.21
N MET A 28 -3.27 -14.04 13.24
CA MET A 28 -3.15 -14.73 11.95
C MET A 28 -2.75 -16.20 12.13
N MET A 29 -1.77 -16.49 12.99
CA MET A 29 -1.36 -17.87 13.29
C MET A 29 -2.50 -18.70 13.89
N SER A 30 -3.31 -18.11 14.78
CA SER A 30 -4.47 -18.77 15.34
C SER A 30 -5.50 -19.12 14.26
N GLU A 31 -5.81 -18.20 13.36
CA GLU A 31 -6.74 -18.44 12.25
C GLU A 31 -6.21 -19.51 11.28
N ILE A 32 -4.91 -19.49 10.98
CA ILE A 32 -4.26 -20.49 10.13
C ILE A 32 -4.38 -21.89 10.73
N GLU A 33 -4.11 -22.05 12.03
CA GLU A 33 -4.21 -23.37 12.67
C GLU A 33 -5.66 -23.84 12.73
N GLU A 34 -6.62 -22.94 13.02
CA GLU A 34 -8.04 -23.26 12.97
C GLU A 34 -8.47 -23.74 11.58
N ALA A 35 -8.17 -22.98 10.51
CA ALA A 35 -8.50 -23.37 9.14
C ALA A 35 -7.89 -24.71 8.77
N LYS A 36 -6.64 -24.95 9.16
CA LYS A 36 -5.95 -26.22 8.95
C LYS A 36 -6.64 -27.39 9.65
N THR A 37 -7.10 -27.20 10.90
CA THR A 37 -7.85 -28.26 11.63
C THR A 37 -9.18 -28.61 10.94
N GLN A 38 -9.76 -27.65 10.23
CA GLN A 38 -11.02 -27.80 9.49
C GLN A 38 -10.81 -28.29 8.05
N GLY A 39 -9.57 -28.39 7.58
CA GLY A 39 -9.25 -28.74 6.19
C GLY A 39 -9.58 -27.62 5.19
N ASP A 40 -9.58 -26.37 5.65
CA ASP A 40 -9.88 -25.17 4.86
C ASP A 40 -8.60 -24.40 4.49
N SER A 41 -8.75 -23.34 3.70
CA SER A 41 -7.69 -22.45 3.21
C SER A 41 -8.00 -21.00 3.53
N LEU A 42 -6.97 -20.17 3.67
CA LEU A 42 -7.11 -18.75 3.94
C LEU A 42 -6.44 -17.92 2.84
N GLY A 43 -7.02 -16.75 2.59
CA GLY A 43 -6.41 -15.70 1.79
C GLY A 43 -5.70 -14.68 2.67
N GLY A 44 -5.57 -13.45 2.17
CA GLY A 44 -5.03 -12.36 2.95
C GLY A 44 -4.79 -11.10 2.13
N ILE A 45 -4.23 -10.08 2.77
CA ILE A 45 -3.84 -8.84 2.10
C ILE A 45 -2.35 -8.62 2.38
N PHE A 46 -1.57 -8.34 1.34
CA PHE A 46 -0.19 -7.87 1.48
C PHE A 46 -0.09 -6.39 1.10
N GLN A 47 0.90 -5.69 1.66
CA GLN A 47 1.22 -4.32 1.32
C GLN A 47 2.64 -4.23 0.76
N VAL A 48 2.80 -3.49 -0.33
CA VAL A 48 4.09 -3.13 -0.93
C VAL A 48 4.28 -1.62 -0.78
N VAL A 49 5.47 -1.23 -0.35
CA VAL A 49 5.85 0.17 -0.18
C VAL A 49 7.12 0.45 -0.98
N ALA A 50 7.08 1.46 -1.85
CA ALA A 50 8.25 1.96 -2.57
C ALA A 50 8.63 3.36 -2.06
N ILE A 51 9.87 3.49 -1.57
CA ILE A 51 10.42 4.73 -0.99
C ILE A 51 11.43 5.39 -1.94
N GLY A 52 11.73 6.68 -1.71
CA GLY A 52 12.68 7.43 -2.52
C GLY A 52 12.22 7.67 -3.96
N ILE A 53 10.91 7.67 -4.20
CA ILE A 53 10.35 7.81 -5.55
C ILE A 53 10.27 9.30 -5.92
N PRO A 54 10.90 9.74 -7.03
CA PRO A 54 10.81 11.13 -7.44
C PRO A 54 9.37 11.49 -7.86
N PRO A 55 8.91 12.73 -7.63
CA PRO A 55 7.65 13.19 -8.21
C PRO A 55 7.75 13.23 -9.74
N GLY A 56 6.64 12.93 -10.42
CA GLY A 56 6.55 13.04 -11.89
C GLY A 56 6.58 11.73 -12.69
N LEU A 57 6.70 10.56 -12.04
CA LEU A 57 6.59 9.27 -12.74
C LEU A 57 5.14 8.97 -13.09
N GLY A 58 4.88 8.52 -14.33
CA GLY A 58 3.53 8.31 -14.85
C GLY A 58 3.04 9.48 -15.69
N SER A 59 1.74 9.52 -15.98
CA SER A 59 1.13 10.63 -16.73
C SER A 59 -0.38 10.65 -16.52
N TYR A 60 -0.95 11.85 -16.47
CA TYR A 60 -2.40 12.09 -16.49
C TYR A 60 -2.97 12.27 -17.91
N VAL A 61 -2.12 12.26 -18.95
CA VAL A 61 -2.52 12.60 -20.32
C VAL A 61 -3.36 11.50 -20.97
N HIS A 62 -3.03 10.24 -20.69
CA HIS A 62 -3.77 9.08 -21.18
C HIS A 62 -3.93 8.03 -20.08
N TRP A 63 -5.05 7.32 -20.13
CA TRP A 63 -5.50 6.41 -19.08
C TRP A 63 -4.52 5.25 -18.81
N ASP A 64 -3.86 4.73 -19.84
CA ASP A 64 -2.89 3.62 -19.79
C ASP A 64 -1.50 4.05 -19.30
N ARG A 65 -1.23 5.37 -19.32
CA ARG A 65 0.03 5.95 -18.85
C ARG A 65 -0.01 6.34 -17.38
N ARG A 66 -1.18 6.26 -16.74
CA ARG A 66 -1.33 6.55 -15.32
C ARG A 66 -0.61 5.49 -14.48
N LEU A 67 0.20 5.95 -13.52
CA LEU A 67 1.04 5.08 -12.70
C LEU A 67 0.20 4.13 -11.84
N ASP A 68 -0.87 4.64 -11.22
CA ASP A 68 -1.84 3.87 -10.44
C ASP A 68 -2.44 2.71 -11.26
N ALA A 69 -2.88 2.96 -12.49
CA ALA A 69 -3.45 1.95 -13.38
C ALA A 69 -2.44 0.85 -13.75
N ARG A 70 -1.19 1.23 -14.05
CA ARG A 70 -0.13 0.28 -14.42
C ARG A 70 0.28 -0.60 -13.24
N LEU A 71 0.36 -0.01 -12.05
CA LEU A 71 0.67 -0.75 -10.83
C LEU A 71 -0.50 -1.65 -10.43
N ALA A 72 -1.74 -1.19 -10.58
CA ALA A 72 -2.93 -2.01 -10.38
C ALA A 72 -2.95 -3.22 -11.31
N TYR A 73 -2.65 -3.03 -12.59
CA TYR A 73 -2.51 -4.14 -13.55
C TYR A 73 -1.43 -5.13 -13.11
N ALA A 74 -0.24 -4.65 -12.76
CA ALA A 74 0.87 -5.50 -12.35
C ALA A 74 0.53 -6.35 -11.12
N VAL A 75 -0.05 -5.74 -10.08
CA VAL A 75 -0.43 -6.45 -8.85
C VAL A 75 -1.61 -7.39 -9.08
N MET A 76 -2.64 -6.96 -9.82
CA MET A 76 -3.79 -7.80 -10.16
C MET A 76 -3.41 -9.02 -11.03
N SER A 77 -2.32 -8.92 -11.79
CA SER A 77 -1.83 -10.03 -12.62
C SER A 77 -1.19 -11.17 -11.82
N ILE A 78 -0.88 -10.95 -10.54
CA ILE A 78 -0.33 -11.99 -9.65
C ILE A 78 -1.42 -13.06 -9.42
N PRO A 79 -1.10 -14.37 -9.54
CA PRO A 79 -2.05 -15.43 -9.27
C PRO A 79 -2.76 -15.26 -7.91
N SER A 80 -4.06 -15.54 -7.90
CA SER A 80 -4.95 -15.40 -6.74
C SER A 80 -5.20 -13.98 -6.23
N VAL A 81 -4.58 -12.93 -6.77
CA VAL A 81 -5.00 -11.56 -6.45
C VAL A 81 -6.37 -11.27 -7.07
N LYS A 82 -7.26 -10.65 -6.28
CA LYS A 82 -8.63 -10.27 -6.66
C LYS A 82 -9.01 -8.84 -6.30
N GLY A 83 -8.16 -8.13 -5.57
CA GLY A 83 -8.34 -6.72 -5.24
C GLY A 83 -7.00 -6.01 -5.20
N VAL A 84 -6.99 -4.75 -5.63
CA VAL A 84 -5.83 -3.87 -5.51
C VAL A 84 -6.28 -2.51 -4.98
N GLU A 85 -5.53 -1.98 -4.03
CA GLU A 85 -5.74 -0.66 -3.46
C GLU A 85 -4.47 0.18 -3.57
N ILE A 86 -4.63 1.48 -3.83
CA ILE A 86 -3.56 2.48 -3.73
C ILE A 86 -3.83 3.33 -2.50
N GLY A 87 -2.84 3.50 -1.62
CA GLY A 87 -2.98 4.26 -0.37
C GLY A 87 -4.07 3.71 0.55
N GLU A 88 -4.99 4.58 0.96
CA GLU A 88 -6.16 4.22 1.77
C GLU A 88 -7.21 3.39 1.02
N GLY A 89 -7.19 3.36 -0.33
CA GLY A 89 -8.01 2.43 -1.10
C GLY A 89 -9.51 2.55 -0.82
N PHE A 90 -10.17 1.42 -0.54
CA PHE A 90 -11.61 1.38 -0.26
C PHE A 90 -11.99 2.11 1.03
N SER A 91 -11.09 2.22 2.03
CA SER A 91 -11.38 2.94 3.28
C SER A 91 -11.72 4.42 2.98
N SER A 92 -11.05 5.01 1.98
CA SER A 92 -11.23 6.40 1.57
C SER A 92 -12.64 6.72 1.06
N THR A 93 -13.38 5.72 0.56
CA THR A 93 -14.74 5.90 0.01
C THR A 93 -15.75 6.35 1.05
N SER A 94 -15.43 6.14 2.34
CA SER A 94 -16.25 6.54 3.48
C SER A 94 -15.91 7.94 4.02
N LEU A 95 -14.91 8.62 3.44
CA LEU A 95 -14.39 9.89 3.95
C LEU A 95 -14.84 11.09 3.09
N PRO A 96 -15.16 12.24 3.71
CA PRO A 96 -15.27 13.49 2.96
C PRO A 96 -13.89 13.92 2.45
N GLY A 97 -13.85 14.65 1.33
CA GLY A 97 -12.60 15.11 0.72
C GLY A 97 -11.70 15.92 1.67
N SER A 98 -12.28 16.68 2.60
CA SER A 98 -11.54 17.42 3.63
C SER A 98 -10.76 16.53 4.62
N ARG A 99 -11.09 15.24 4.70
CA ARG A 99 -10.38 14.24 5.52
C ARG A 99 -9.55 13.27 4.68
N PHE A 100 -9.71 13.28 3.36
CA PHE A 100 -8.97 12.40 2.46
C PHE A 100 -7.76 13.08 1.82
N HIS A 101 -7.91 14.31 1.33
CA HIS A 101 -6.83 14.96 0.60
C HIS A 101 -5.61 15.19 1.50
N ASP A 102 -4.44 14.93 0.93
CA ASP A 102 -3.16 15.20 1.55
C ASP A 102 -2.78 16.67 1.31
N GLU A 103 -2.68 17.44 2.39
CA GLU A 103 -2.32 18.86 2.32
C GLU A 103 -0.88 19.02 1.83
N ILE A 104 -0.67 20.00 0.94
CA ILE A 104 0.63 20.28 0.32
C ILE A 104 1.36 21.34 1.13
N PHE A 105 2.57 21.01 1.55
CA PHE A 105 3.49 21.91 2.23
C PHE A 105 4.72 22.18 1.36
N TYR A 106 5.47 23.22 1.71
CA TYR A 106 6.68 23.60 0.99
C TYR A 106 7.79 23.99 1.97
N ASP A 107 8.98 23.45 1.75
CA ASP A 107 10.22 23.83 2.41
C ASP A 107 11.32 24.15 1.39
N LYS A 108 12.20 25.10 1.70
CA LYS A 108 13.26 25.52 0.77
C LYS A 108 14.30 24.44 0.47
N LYS A 109 14.51 23.50 1.39
CA LYS A 109 15.48 22.41 1.27
C LYS A 109 14.83 21.16 0.67
N GLU A 110 13.60 20.85 1.06
CA GLU A 110 12.91 19.60 0.69
C GLU A 110 11.97 19.75 -0.51
N GLY A 111 11.59 20.98 -0.87
CA GLY A 111 10.63 21.23 -1.95
C GLY A 111 9.19 21.05 -1.49
N PHE A 112 8.31 20.60 -2.38
CA PHE A 112 6.92 20.29 -2.06
C PHE A 112 6.81 18.90 -1.43
N PHE A 113 6.06 18.77 -0.34
CA PHE A 113 5.84 17.52 0.39
C PHE A 113 4.43 17.47 1.00
N ARG A 114 4.05 16.31 1.53
CA ARG A 114 2.80 16.12 2.29
C ARG A 114 3.10 15.58 3.69
N ILE A 115 2.28 15.96 4.67
CA ILE A 115 2.38 15.41 6.04
C ILE A 115 1.69 14.05 6.12
N THR A 116 0.63 13.84 5.32
CA THR A 116 -0.12 12.60 5.25
C THR A 116 0.02 11.97 3.88
N ASN A 117 -0.22 10.67 3.77
CA ASN A 117 -0.08 9.92 2.52
C ASN A 117 -1.28 9.01 2.25
N ARG A 118 -2.49 9.57 2.32
CA ARG A 118 -3.74 8.83 2.08
C ARG A 118 -3.89 8.46 0.60
N ALA A 119 -3.35 9.27 -0.30
CA ALA A 119 -3.28 9.01 -1.73
C ALA A 119 -2.29 7.89 -2.10
N GLY A 120 -1.43 7.45 -1.17
CA GLY A 120 -0.47 6.37 -1.41
C GLY A 120 0.60 6.72 -2.45
N GLY A 121 1.10 7.95 -2.41
CA GLY A 121 2.22 8.42 -3.23
C GLY A 121 1.87 8.78 -4.67
N ILE A 122 0.59 8.70 -5.06
CA ILE A 122 0.14 8.93 -6.44
C ILE A 122 -1.04 9.88 -6.47
N GLU A 123 -0.92 10.96 -7.23
CA GLU A 123 -1.99 11.93 -7.47
C GLU A 123 -2.19 12.12 -8.98
N GLY A 124 -3.43 12.02 -9.45
CA GLY A 124 -3.74 12.15 -10.88
C GLY A 124 -3.03 11.14 -11.77
N GLY A 125 -2.62 9.98 -11.24
CA GLY A 125 -1.84 8.99 -12.00
C GLY A 125 -0.35 9.32 -12.13
N VAL A 126 0.18 10.23 -11.31
CA VAL A 126 1.59 10.63 -11.27
C VAL A 126 2.13 10.51 -9.84
N SER A 127 3.38 10.04 -9.67
CA SER A 127 4.02 10.03 -8.35
C SER A 127 4.15 11.44 -7.78
N ASN A 128 3.89 11.60 -6.49
CA ASN A 128 3.85 12.91 -5.84
C ASN A 128 5.06 13.21 -4.93
N GLY A 129 6.01 12.27 -4.83
CA GLY A 129 7.22 12.35 -4.02
C GLY A 129 7.14 11.56 -2.70
N GLU A 130 5.93 11.23 -2.24
CA GLU A 130 5.72 10.40 -1.06
C GLU A 130 5.91 8.91 -1.40
N ALA A 131 5.98 8.07 -0.35
CA ALA A 131 6.06 6.62 -0.54
C ALA A 131 4.86 6.09 -1.33
N ILE A 132 5.10 5.28 -2.36
CA ILE A 132 4.01 4.60 -3.07
C ILE A 132 3.56 3.42 -2.23
N ILE A 133 2.27 3.39 -1.86
CA ILE A 133 1.67 2.34 -1.03
C ILE A 133 0.63 1.60 -1.86
N ILE A 134 0.80 0.29 -2.01
CA ILE A 134 -0.10 -0.58 -2.76
C ILE A 134 -0.45 -1.80 -1.92
N LYS A 135 -1.73 -2.18 -1.91
CA LYS A 135 -2.18 -3.43 -1.28
C LYS A 135 -2.74 -4.38 -2.32
N GLY A 136 -2.45 -5.68 -2.17
CA GLY A 136 -3.01 -6.75 -2.97
C GLY A 136 -3.81 -7.71 -2.09
N ALA A 137 -5.08 -7.94 -2.44
CA ALA A 137 -5.95 -8.90 -1.77
C ALA A 137 -5.91 -10.24 -2.49
N VAL A 138 -5.42 -11.27 -1.80
CA VAL A 138 -5.24 -12.63 -2.29
C VAL A 138 -6.42 -13.47 -1.78
N LYS A 139 -7.15 -14.12 -2.69
CA LYS A 139 -8.19 -15.08 -2.29
C LYS A 139 -7.55 -16.36 -1.69
N PRO A 140 -8.29 -17.13 -0.88
CA PRO A 140 -7.89 -18.49 -0.52
C PRO A 140 -7.58 -19.35 -1.77
#